data_AF-A0A8T6WCT1-F1
#
_entry.id   AF-A0A8T6WCT1-F1
#
_cell.length_a   1.000
_cell.length_b   1.000
_cell.length_c   1.000
_cell.angle_alpha   90.00
_cell.angle_beta   90.00
_cell.angle_gamma   90.00
#
_symmetry.space_group_name_H-M   'P 1'
#
loop_
_entity.id
_entity.type
_entity.pdbx_description
1 polymer ?
#
loop_
_entity_poly.entity_id
_entity_poly.type
_entity_poly.pdbx_seq_one_letter_code
_entity_poly.pdbx_strand_id
1 'polypeptide(L)'
;MVSYTIMLSEIEKKIESTEKALQSIGYSVGAVSAREFYDYLTGETFTRDTTTVADVVGNEYLMVHELVEINELKQKGRIIDKRVVVDSPKTVIYDAHFTAIGNRTGVRVAQERLLLDQNPITAT
;
A
#
# COMPACT_ATOMS: atom_id res chain seq x y z
N MET A 1 -20.29 -10.08 -11.64
CA MET A 1 -18.84 -10.25 -11.82
C MET A 1 -18.28 -8.95 -12.36
N VAL A 2 -17.37 -8.31 -11.63
CA VAL A 2 -16.59 -7.19 -12.16
C VAL A 2 -15.58 -7.76 -13.16
N SER A 3 -15.51 -7.21 -14.36
CA SER A 3 -14.50 -7.64 -15.34
C SER A 3 -13.10 -7.32 -14.82
N TYR A 4 -12.12 -8.20 -15.05
CA TYR A 4 -10.73 -8.01 -14.63
C TYR A 4 -10.16 -6.64 -15.04
N THR A 5 -10.52 -6.15 -16.24
CA THR A 5 -10.13 -4.82 -16.72
C THR A 5 -10.74 -3.68 -15.90
N ILE A 6 -11.98 -3.84 -15.40
CA ILE A 6 -12.64 -2.84 -14.56
C ILE A 6 -11.94 -2.77 -13.20
N MET A 7 -11.58 -3.93 -12.62
CA MET A 7 -10.84 -4.00 -11.36
C MET A 7 -9.47 -3.33 -11.45
N LEU A 8 -8.68 -3.60 -12.50
CA LEU A 8 -7.39 -2.93 -12.69
C LEU A 8 -7.55 -1.41 -12.84
N SER A 9 -8.60 -0.95 -13.54
CA SER A 9 -8.86 0.48 -13.68
C SER A 9 -9.26 1.16 -12.36
N GLU A 10 -9.90 0.43 -11.45
CA GLU A 10 -10.24 0.91 -10.12
C GLU A 10 -9.00 0.99 -9.22
N ILE A 11 -8.15 -0.04 -9.26
CA ILE A 11 -6.86 -0.06 -8.57
C ILE A 11 -6.00 1.12 -9.03
N GLU A 12 -5.89 1.36 -10.34
CA GLU A 12 -5.11 2.48 -10.90
C GLU A 12 -5.56 3.83 -10.31
N LYS A 13 -6.87 4.10 -10.30
CA LYS A 13 -7.44 5.33 -9.72
C LYS A 13 -7.14 5.46 -8.23
N LYS A 14 -7.19 4.35 -7.49
CA LYS A 14 -6.89 4.35 -6.06
C LYS A 14 -5.41 4.54 -5.77
N ILE A 15 -4.52 3.99 -6.59
CA ILE A 15 -3.09 4.26 -6.53
C ILE A 15 -2.86 5.77 -6.75
N GLU A 16 -3.36 6.35 -7.85
CA GLU A 16 -3.18 7.78 -8.14
C GLU A 16 -3.69 8.69 -7.00
N SER A 17 -4.84 8.36 -6.40
CA SER A 17 -5.39 9.12 -5.27
C SER A 17 -4.51 9.00 -4.02
N THR A 18 -4.02 7.80 -3.74
CA THR A 18 -3.17 7.51 -2.58
C THR A 18 -1.79 8.15 -2.72
N GLU A 19 -1.21 8.12 -3.92
CA GLU A 19 0.04 8.81 -4.25
C GLU A 19 -0.08 10.32 -4.00
N LYS A 20 -1.18 10.95 -4.43
CA LYS A 20 -1.43 12.38 -4.17
C LYS A 20 -1.53 12.67 -2.67
N ALA A 21 -2.23 11.83 -1.91
CA ALA A 21 -2.33 11.96 -0.46
C ALA A 21 -0.97 11.84 0.22
N LEU A 22 -0.17 10.83 -0.14
CA LEU A 22 1.19 10.64 0.36
C LEU A 22 2.12 11.81 -0.05
N GLN A 23 1.97 12.34 -1.26
CA GLN A 23 2.75 13.49 -1.70
C GLN A 23 2.43 14.75 -0.88
N SER A 24 1.16 14.97 -0.52
CA SER A 24 0.72 16.15 0.25
C SER A 24 1.37 16.28 1.64
N ILE A 25 1.90 15.17 2.16
CA ILE A 25 2.56 15.07 3.48
C ILE A 25 4.07 14.85 3.35
N GLY A 26 4.63 14.94 2.14
CA GLY A 26 6.06 14.81 1.87
C GLY A 26 6.58 13.39 1.68
N TYR A 27 5.71 12.40 1.46
CA TYR A 27 6.12 11.03 1.11
C TYR A 27 5.94 10.80 -0.40
N SER A 28 6.98 10.36 -1.09
CA SER A 28 6.93 10.08 -2.53
C SER A 28 7.01 8.57 -2.79
N VAL A 29 6.01 8.05 -3.50
CA VAL A 29 5.96 6.67 -3.98
C VAL A 29 6.54 6.63 -5.39
N GLY A 30 7.40 5.65 -5.69
CA GLY A 30 7.80 5.36 -7.06
C GLY A 30 6.64 4.75 -7.87
N ALA A 31 6.80 4.63 -9.20
CA ALA A 31 5.73 4.10 -10.05
C ALA A 31 5.35 2.65 -9.66
N VAL A 32 4.08 2.43 -9.34
CA VAL A 32 3.47 1.10 -9.10
C VAL A 32 2.27 0.96 -10.03
N SER A 33 2.28 -0.07 -10.88
CA SER A 33 1.16 -0.34 -11.77
C SER A 33 0.02 -1.09 -11.07
N ALA A 34 -1.21 -0.96 -11.56
CA ALA A 34 -2.35 -1.75 -11.04
C ALA A 34 -2.11 -3.27 -11.11
N ARG A 35 -1.34 -3.75 -12.10
CA ARG A 35 -0.98 -5.18 -12.20
C ARG A 35 -0.03 -5.60 -11.10
N GLU A 36 1.05 -4.85 -10.85
CA GLU A 36 1.98 -5.14 -9.75
C GLU A 36 1.24 -5.15 -8.42
N PHE A 37 0.38 -4.16 -8.19
CA PHE A 37 -0.43 -4.07 -6.97
C PHE A 37 -1.37 -5.27 -6.81
N TYR A 38 -2.08 -5.65 -7.88
CA TYR A 38 -2.96 -6.82 -7.87
C TYR A 38 -2.21 -8.14 -7.66
N ASP A 39 -1.08 -8.32 -8.35
CA ASP A 39 -0.26 -9.52 -8.23
C ASP A 39 0.34 -9.64 -6.82
N TYR A 40 0.74 -8.52 -6.21
CA TYR A 40 1.18 -8.49 -4.82
C TYR A 40 0.09 -8.95 -3.84
N LEU A 41 -1.10 -8.35 -3.90
CA LEU A 41 -2.22 -8.67 -2.98
C LEU A 41 -2.77 -10.09 -3.15
N THR A 42 -2.67 -10.65 -4.35
CA THR A 42 -3.15 -12.01 -4.65
C THR A 42 -2.03 -13.04 -4.68
N GLY A 43 -0.82 -12.63 -4.29
CA GLY A 43 0.38 -13.44 -4.27
C GLY A 43 0.41 -14.44 -3.11
N GLU A 44 1.35 -15.37 -3.20
CA GLU A 44 1.66 -16.29 -2.12
C GLU A 44 2.37 -15.54 -0.99
N THR A 45 1.92 -15.73 0.25
CA THR A 45 2.54 -15.12 1.44
C THR A 45 2.98 -16.19 2.43
N PHE A 46 3.78 -15.82 3.44
CA PHE A 46 4.24 -16.77 4.47
C PHE A 46 3.11 -17.28 5.37
N THR A 47 1.97 -16.59 5.36
CA THR A 47 0.79 -16.86 6.19
C THR A 47 -0.43 -17.06 5.29
N ARG A 48 -1.57 -17.44 5.85
CA ARG A 48 -2.84 -17.41 5.10
C ARG A 48 -3.58 -16.14 5.47
N ASP A 49 -3.18 -15.03 4.86
CA ASP A 49 -3.94 -13.79 4.96
C ASP A 49 -5.30 -13.97 4.26
N THR A 50 -6.35 -13.39 4.84
CA THR A 50 -7.71 -13.43 4.32
C THR A 50 -8.15 -12.08 3.75
N THR A 51 -7.31 -11.05 3.86
CA THR A 51 -7.57 -9.71 3.31
C THR A 51 -7.72 -9.79 1.79
N THR A 52 -8.84 -9.27 1.27
CA THR A 52 -9.13 -9.30 -0.17
C THR A 52 -8.73 -8.00 -0.85
N VAL A 53 -8.56 -8.04 -2.17
CA VAL A 53 -8.34 -6.83 -2.98
C VAL A 53 -9.45 -5.79 -2.77
N ALA A 54 -10.70 -6.23 -2.56
CA ALA A 54 -11.82 -5.33 -2.31
C ALA A 54 -11.71 -4.64 -0.94
N ASP A 55 -11.24 -5.34 0.08
CA ASP A 55 -10.99 -4.76 1.41
C ASP A 55 -9.94 -3.65 1.33
N VAL A 56 -8.85 -3.90 0.60
CA VAL A 56 -7.77 -2.93 0.39
C VAL A 56 -8.25 -1.72 -0.40
N VAL A 57 -8.82 -1.93 -1.59
CA VAL A 57 -9.31 -0.85 -2.49
C VAL A 57 -10.41 0.00 -1.83
N GLY A 58 -11.22 -0.62 -0.97
CA GLY A 58 -12.29 0.01 -0.20
C GLY A 58 -11.82 0.81 1.01
N ASN A 59 -10.55 0.68 1.43
CA ASN A 59 -10.03 1.31 2.65
C ASN A 59 -8.74 2.10 2.38
N GLU A 60 -8.80 3.41 2.61
CA GLU A 60 -7.67 4.32 2.34
C GLU A 60 -6.42 4.01 3.16
N TYR A 61 -6.57 3.52 4.39
CA TYR A 61 -5.44 3.14 5.24
C TYR A 61 -4.76 1.87 4.74
N LEU A 62 -5.54 0.90 4.24
CA LEU A 62 -4.98 -0.29 3.62
C LEU A 62 -4.32 0.05 2.28
N MET A 63 -4.92 0.93 1.47
CA MET A 63 -4.27 1.43 0.25
C MET A 63 -2.91 2.06 0.54
N VAL A 64 -2.82 2.92 1.56
CA VAL A 64 -1.54 3.52 1.98
C VAL A 64 -0.55 2.45 2.41
N HIS A 65 -0.96 1.51 3.26
CA HIS A 65 -0.11 0.45 3.77
C HIS A 65 0.51 -0.36 2.62
N GLU A 66 -0.35 -0.92 1.76
CA GLU A 66 0.08 -1.81 0.68
C GLU A 66 0.92 -1.08 -0.36
N LEU A 67 0.54 0.16 -0.73
CA LEU A 67 1.29 0.94 -1.71
C LEU A 67 2.69 1.32 -1.21
N VAL A 68 2.80 1.69 0.06
CA VAL A 68 4.10 1.99 0.69
C VAL A 68 4.96 0.74 0.76
N GLU A 69 4.41 -0.40 1.18
CA GLU A 69 5.14 -1.67 1.26
C GLU A 69 5.69 -2.10 -0.11
N ILE A 70 4.85 -2.05 -1.15
CA ILE A 70 5.27 -2.35 -2.53
C ILE A 70 6.40 -1.41 -2.96
N ASN A 71 6.27 -0.10 -2.71
CA ASN A 71 7.32 0.86 -3.03
C ASN A 71 8.65 0.54 -2.32
N GLU A 72 8.62 0.21 -1.03
CA GLU A 72 9.81 -0.16 -0.27
C GLU A 72 10.47 -1.43 -0.81
N LEU A 73 9.68 -2.42 -1.22
CA LEU A 73 10.20 -3.63 -1.87
C LEU A 73 10.90 -3.28 -3.19
N LYS A 74 10.32 -2.39 -4.01
CA LYS A 74 10.96 -1.91 -5.25
C LYS A 74 12.25 -1.15 -4.98
N GLN A 75 12.28 -0.29 -3.96
CA GLN A 75 13.52 0.41 -3.55
C GLN A 75 14.62 -0.55 -3.08
N LYS A 76 14.24 -1.72 -2.54
CA LYS A 76 15.15 -2.83 -2.18
C LYS A 76 15.46 -3.77 -3.35
N GLY A 77 15.12 -3.35 -4.58
CA GLY A 77 15.42 -4.07 -5.82
C GLY A 77 14.61 -5.36 -6.02
N ARG A 78 13.42 -5.46 -5.40
CA ARG A 78 12.52 -6.60 -5.64
C ARG A 78 11.66 -6.33 -6.88
N ILE A 79 11.42 -7.38 -7.65
CA ILE A 79 10.40 -7.40 -8.71
C ILE A 79 9.07 -7.75 -8.05
N ILE A 80 8.03 -6.98 -8.35
CA ILE A 80 6.71 -7.19 -7.76
C ILE A 80 5.93 -8.15 -8.65
N ASP A 81 5.69 -9.34 -8.12
CA ASP A 81 4.87 -10.39 -8.73
C ASP A 81 4.17 -11.20 -7.64
N LYS A 82 3.46 -12.26 -8.03
CA LYS A 82 2.71 -13.14 -7.13
C LYS A 82 3.57 -13.95 -6.15
N ARG A 83 4.88 -13.94 -6.27
CA ARG A 83 5.80 -14.71 -5.43
C ARG A 83 6.80 -13.85 -4.68
N VAL A 84 6.80 -12.53 -4.89
CA VAL A 84 7.78 -11.61 -4.29
C VAL A 84 7.95 -11.79 -2.78
N VAL A 85 6.86 -12.08 -2.05
CA VAL A 85 6.90 -12.31 -0.61
C VAL A 85 7.67 -13.58 -0.26
N VAL A 86 7.29 -14.72 -0.84
CA VAL A 86 7.90 -16.02 -0.51
C VAL A 86 9.30 -16.22 -1.10
N ASP A 87 9.60 -15.59 -2.23
CA ASP A 87 10.90 -15.72 -2.92
C ASP A 87 11.93 -14.69 -2.40
N SER A 88 11.52 -13.72 -1.58
CA SER A 88 12.42 -12.75 -0.94
C SER A 88 12.87 -13.20 0.46
N PRO A 89 14.06 -12.75 0.92
CA PRO A 89 14.45 -12.93 2.32
C PRO A 89 13.42 -12.32 3.27
N LYS A 90 13.02 -13.07 4.31
CA LYS A 90 12.04 -12.59 5.31
C LYS A 90 12.41 -11.23 5.92
N THR A 91 13.70 -10.98 6.13
CA THR A 91 14.20 -9.70 6.65
C THR A 91 13.85 -8.52 5.73
N VAL A 92 13.88 -8.71 4.41
CA VAL A 92 13.51 -7.68 3.43
C VAL A 92 11.99 -7.42 3.46
N ILE A 93 11.19 -8.48 3.52
CA ILE A 93 9.72 -8.38 3.61
C ILE A 93 9.33 -7.66 4.89
N TYR A 94 9.80 -8.12 6.05
CA TYR A 94 9.45 -7.49 7.32
C TYR A 94 9.95 -6.04 7.45
N ASP A 95 11.13 -5.70 6.91
CA ASP A 95 11.60 -4.31 6.90
C ASP A 95 10.72 -3.38 6.05
N ALA A 96 10.22 -3.86 4.90
CA ALA A 96 9.25 -3.13 4.08
C ALA A 96 7.91 -2.97 4.83
N HIS A 97 7.38 -4.07 5.38
CA HIS A 97 6.13 -4.08 6.14
C HIS A 97 6.16 -3.15 7.35
N PHE A 98 7.22 -3.19 8.17
CA PHE A 98 7.36 -2.28 9.32
C PHE A 98 7.50 -0.82 8.91
N THR A 99 8.08 -0.54 7.74
CA THR A 99 8.11 0.81 7.19
C THR A 99 6.70 1.28 6.82
N ALA A 100 5.91 0.42 6.18
CA ALA A 100 4.51 0.69 5.81
C ALA A 100 3.57 0.85 7.02
N ILE A 101 3.87 0.23 8.15
CA ILE A 101 3.14 0.43 9.43
C ILE A 101 3.46 1.78 10.09
N GLY A 102 4.54 2.45 9.70
CA GLY A 102 4.91 3.76 10.29
C GLY A 102 6.02 3.72 11.34
N ASN A 103 6.76 2.61 11.48
CA ASN A 103 7.91 2.58 12.41
C ASN A 103 9.12 3.40 11.93
N ARG A 104 9.10 3.94 10.71
CA ARG A 104 10.01 5.00 10.25
C ARG A 104 9.25 6.32 10.07
N THR A 105 9.88 7.39 10.55
CA THR A 105 9.32 8.71 10.89
C THR A 105 8.45 9.44 9.85
N GLY A 106 8.39 9.01 8.58
CA GLY A 106 7.57 9.65 7.53
C GLY A 106 6.12 9.14 7.46
N VAL A 107 5.90 7.84 7.57
CA VAL A 107 4.56 7.22 7.39
C VAL A 107 3.68 7.41 8.63
N ARG A 108 4.27 7.49 9.84
CA ARG A 108 3.52 7.83 11.06
C ARG A 108 2.84 9.19 10.98
N VAL A 109 3.54 10.20 10.45
CA VAL A 109 2.99 11.56 10.27
C VAL A 109 1.86 11.56 9.22
N ALA A 110 1.93 10.67 8.22
CA ALA A 110 0.87 10.46 7.23
C ALA A 110 -0.44 10.02 7.87
N GLN A 111 -0.36 8.92 8.62
CA GLN A 111 -1.50 8.29 9.24
C GLN A 111 -2.09 9.18 10.34
N GLU A 112 -1.25 9.85 11.15
CA GLU A 112 -1.71 10.80 12.16
C GLU A 112 -2.43 12.01 11.54
N ARG A 113 -1.97 12.55 10.41
CA ARG A 113 -2.66 13.68 9.74
C ARG A 113 -3.98 13.27 9.10
N LEU A 114 -4.05 12.11 8.45
CA LEU A 114 -5.31 11.58 7.92
C LEU A 114 -6.36 11.33 9.01
N LEU A 115 -5.93 10.86 10.19
CA LEU A 115 -6.81 10.68 11.36
C LEU A 115 -7.34 12.01 11.90
N LEU A 116 -6.54 13.08 11.88
CA LEU A 116 -6.93 14.41 12.35
C LEU A 116 -7.90 15.10 11.37
N ASP A 117 -7.72 14.94 10.06
CA ASP A 117 -8.59 15.55 9.05
C ASP A 117 -10.00 14.91 9.03
N GLN A 118 -10.14 13.65 9.43
CA GLN A 118 -11.44 12.98 9.55
C GLN A 118 -12.16 13.24 10.88
N ASN A 119 -11.50 13.90 11.82
CA ASN A 119 -12.07 14.20 13.13
C ASN A 119 -11.67 15.61 13.57
N PRO A 120 -12.24 16.67 12.93
CA PRO A 120 -11.96 18.03 13.34
C PRO A 120 -12.45 18.19 14.77
N ILE A 121 -11.53 18.26 15.73
CA ILE A 121 -11.84 18.74 17.06
C ILE A 121 -12.39 20.14 16.84
N THR A 122 -13.69 20.31 17.05
CA THR A 122 -14.32 21.63 17.12
C THR A 122 -13.77 22.33 18.34
N ALA A 123 -12.61 22.95 18.18
CA ALA A 123 -12.06 23.90 19.13
C ALA A 123 -13.03 25.08 19.18
N THR A 124 -13.75 25.15 20.30
CA THR A 124 -14.62 26.26 20.71
C THR A 124 -13.78 27.31 21.42
#